data_AF-A0A816IF40-F1
#
_entry.id   AF-A0A816IF40-F1
#
_cell.length_a   1.000
_cell.length_b   1.000
_cell.length_c   1.000
_cell.angle_alpha   90.00
_cell.angle_beta   90.00
_cell.angle_gamma   90.00
#
_symmetry.space_group_name_H-M   'P 1'
#
loop_
_entity.id
_entity.type
_entity.pdbx_description
1 polymer ?
#
loop_
_entity_poly.entity_id
_entity_poly.type
_entity_poly.pdbx_seq_one_letter_code
_entity_poly.pdbx_strand_id
1 'polypeptide(L)'
;MNYVSRKLRVLRWWRFQMPCFPSSFNPKFQVKLEMPYSQLEKLWEESKASNIFNLKFMDLSFSERLEELPDLSTATSLYDVDLTHCSSLVKLPSSIGNATKLNKVNLMNCSSFVEIPSSITTITSLKSLDLCGCSSLVEIPFNIETLTDLGYCSSLVKLPSSIGNTFHLQKLDLSDCSSLVELPLSIGNATNLQELNLNHCSNLMELPSSMKKLCRLLLLELKKCSKLEVVLANINLASLRELDLSDCYLWKSYPESSPNIQQLDPWIGRISRLRRLELSGMRKLVSLPPLPDSLLVLNAENCESLERLDCSFRNPEISLNFINCFKLNQEARDLIIQMPTSAVFPAEEVPMCFSYRSSGSALTVKLNQMPIGKSTKFKAGILCAGEDEKDFIYGGSVCCSITSGGNALTACYNKIERVFPGHLCTFEVEVETEDVTSTELVFDFELGFSQYEPMVDDSVYKQMVRYVKQKNFQQMGDKRMRDTPTPGGPLTQYY
;
A
#
# COMPACT_ATOMS: atom_id res chain seq x y z
N MET A 1 15.85 25.20 -42.16
CA MET A 1 16.42 23.84 -42.29
C MET A 1 16.29 23.35 -43.73
N ASN A 2 17.23 23.65 -44.61
CA ASN A 2 17.11 23.32 -46.05
C ASN A 2 17.86 22.03 -46.48
N TYR A 3 18.38 21.25 -45.53
CA TYR A 3 19.28 20.11 -45.82
C TYR A 3 18.91 18.81 -45.08
N VAL A 4 17.62 18.52 -44.90
CA VAL A 4 17.19 17.18 -44.44
C VAL A 4 17.09 16.24 -45.64
N SER A 5 17.78 15.09 -45.57
CA SER A 5 17.78 14.09 -46.65
C SER A 5 16.36 13.64 -47.01
N ARG A 6 16.03 13.63 -48.31
CA ARG A 6 14.72 13.20 -48.83
C ARG A 6 14.44 11.70 -48.67
N LYS A 7 15.38 10.91 -48.14
CA LYS A 7 15.25 9.46 -47.89
C LYS A 7 15.48 9.10 -46.41
N LEU A 8 15.30 10.07 -45.50
CA LEU A 8 15.52 9.84 -44.08
C LEU A 8 14.57 8.76 -43.55
N ARG A 9 15.14 7.72 -42.92
CA ARG A 9 14.37 6.62 -42.32
C ARG A 9 14.21 6.77 -40.81
N VAL A 10 15.17 7.38 -40.15
CA VAL A 10 15.18 7.58 -38.70
C VAL A 10 15.52 9.03 -38.44
N LEU A 11 14.70 9.71 -37.65
CA LEU A 11 14.89 11.08 -37.23
C LEU A 11 14.90 11.07 -35.71
N ARG A 12 16.04 11.44 -35.14
CA ARG A 12 16.24 11.62 -33.70
C ARG A 12 16.56 13.06 -33.45
N TRP A 13 15.71 13.76 -32.72
CA TRP A 13 15.91 15.17 -32.42
C TRP A 13 15.40 15.53 -31.04
N TRP A 14 16.28 15.40 -30.07
CA TRP A 14 15.97 15.75 -28.70
C TRP A 14 15.89 17.27 -28.54
N ARG A 15 14.91 17.74 -27.77
CA ARG A 15 14.75 19.16 -27.43
C ARG A 15 14.63 20.07 -28.66
N PHE A 16 13.83 19.67 -29.64
CA PHE A 16 13.57 20.50 -30.81
C PHE A 16 12.86 21.80 -30.39
N GLN A 17 13.42 22.94 -30.78
CA GLN A 17 13.06 24.25 -30.21
C GLN A 17 11.94 24.98 -30.97
N MET A 18 11.55 24.50 -32.15
CA MET A 18 10.51 25.20 -32.94
C MET A 18 9.11 24.68 -32.60
N PRO A 19 8.08 25.54 -32.67
CA PRO A 19 6.69 25.16 -32.36
C PRO A 19 6.08 24.21 -33.39
N CYS A 20 6.63 24.13 -34.60
CA CYS A 20 6.18 23.20 -35.62
C CYS A 20 7.35 22.72 -36.47
N PHE A 21 7.25 21.51 -37.01
CA PHE A 21 8.29 20.98 -37.89
C PHE A 21 8.28 21.72 -39.24
N PRO A 22 9.45 21.96 -39.87
CA PRO A 22 9.51 22.77 -41.09
C PRO A 22 8.68 22.19 -42.23
N SER A 23 7.94 23.05 -42.95
CA SER A 23 7.10 22.66 -44.10
C SER A 23 7.88 22.02 -45.27
N SER A 24 9.21 22.21 -45.31
CA SER A 24 10.11 21.56 -46.26
C SER A 24 10.36 20.08 -45.97
N PHE A 25 9.99 19.59 -44.79
CA PHE A 25 10.15 18.19 -44.43
C PHE A 25 9.21 17.27 -45.23
N ASN A 26 9.72 16.10 -45.58
CA ASN A 26 8.96 15.05 -46.26
C ASN A 26 9.10 13.74 -45.49
N PRO A 27 8.06 13.31 -44.76
CA PRO A 27 8.10 12.08 -43.95
C PRO A 27 7.97 10.79 -44.76
N LYS A 28 7.94 10.84 -46.10
CA LYS A 28 7.65 9.68 -46.98
C LYS A 28 8.43 8.40 -46.68
N PHE A 29 9.69 8.52 -46.30
CA PHE A 29 10.55 7.35 -46.01
C PHE A 29 10.77 7.13 -44.52
N GLN A 30 10.11 7.92 -43.67
CA GLN A 30 10.29 7.90 -42.23
C GLN A 30 9.74 6.60 -41.66
N VAL A 31 10.58 5.90 -40.89
CA VAL A 31 10.22 4.67 -40.17
C VAL A 31 10.15 4.93 -38.68
N LYS A 32 11.07 5.74 -38.13
CA LYS A 32 11.12 6.06 -36.71
C LYS A 32 11.32 7.57 -36.50
N LEU A 33 10.39 8.20 -35.80
CA LEU A 33 10.43 9.61 -35.42
C LEU A 33 10.58 9.68 -33.90
N GLU A 34 11.69 10.20 -33.41
CA GLU A 34 11.99 10.34 -31.98
C GLU A 34 12.39 11.78 -31.71
N MET A 35 11.48 12.56 -31.12
CA MET A 35 11.69 13.97 -30.82
C MET A 35 11.26 14.33 -29.39
N PRO A 36 11.85 13.69 -28.36
CA PRO A 36 11.44 13.94 -26.99
C PRO A 36 11.87 15.33 -26.50
N TYR A 37 11.18 15.86 -25.49
CA TYR A 37 11.41 17.15 -24.84
C TYR A 37 11.27 18.37 -25.78
N SER A 38 10.48 18.25 -26.85
CA SER A 38 10.39 19.26 -27.88
C SER A 38 9.39 20.37 -27.52
N GLN A 39 9.62 21.58 -28.03
CA GLN A 39 8.73 22.73 -27.88
C GLN A 39 7.62 22.73 -28.95
N LEU A 40 7.27 21.57 -29.48
CA LEU A 40 6.27 21.43 -30.54
C LEU A 40 4.89 21.75 -29.97
N GLU A 41 4.16 22.62 -30.64
CA GLU A 41 2.72 22.85 -30.47
C GLU A 41 1.94 21.95 -31.43
N LYS A 42 2.46 21.79 -32.65
CA LYS A 42 1.96 20.87 -33.69
C LYS A 42 3.12 20.13 -34.32
N LEU A 43 2.91 18.88 -34.74
CA LEU A 43 3.99 18.12 -35.38
C LEU A 43 4.29 18.64 -36.79
N TRP A 44 3.32 18.64 -37.71
CA TRP A 44 3.44 19.20 -39.06
C TRP A 44 2.05 19.57 -39.62
N GLU A 45 2.01 20.36 -40.69
CA GLU A 45 0.77 20.74 -41.38
C GLU A 45 0.00 19.53 -41.96
N GLU A 46 -1.33 19.60 -42.01
CA GLU A 46 -2.23 18.54 -42.52
C GLU A 46 -1.87 18.10 -43.95
N SER A 47 -1.35 19.00 -44.78
CA SER A 47 -0.90 18.69 -46.14
C SER A 47 0.18 17.58 -46.19
N LYS A 48 0.89 17.34 -45.08
CA LYS A 48 1.98 16.36 -44.96
C LYS A 48 1.54 15.01 -44.40
N ALA A 49 0.35 14.91 -43.81
CA ALA A 49 -0.22 13.69 -43.24
C ALA A 49 -0.46 12.57 -44.28
N SER A 50 -0.50 12.91 -45.57
CA SER A 50 -0.76 11.99 -46.67
C SER A 50 0.39 11.03 -47.02
N ASN A 51 1.55 11.11 -46.36
CA ASN A 51 2.76 10.39 -46.76
C ASN A 51 3.48 9.63 -45.62
N ILE A 52 2.81 9.20 -44.56
CA ILE A 52 3.47 8.58 -43.38
C ILE A 52 3.30 7.05 -43.29
N PHE A 53 2.99 6.39 -44.41
CA PHE A 53 2.72 4.95 -44.51
C PHE A 53 3.88 4.02 -44.08
N ASN A 54 5.11 4.53 -44.05
CA ASN A 54 6.28 3.79 -43.58
C ASN A 54 6.56 3.96 -42.08
N LEU A 55 5.89 4.91 -41.42
CA LEU A 55 6.15 5.24 -40.03
C LEU A 55 5.69 4.08 -39.15
N LYS A 56 6.58 3.61 -38.27
CA LYS A 56 6.35 2.52 -37.32
C LYS A 56 6.43 2.97 -35.87
N PHE A 57 7.28 3.95 -35.58
CA PHE A 57 7.53 4.42 -34.22
C PHE A 57 7.45 5.95 -34.21
N MET A 58 6.64 6.49 -33.31
CA MET A 58 6.55 7.92 -33.04
C MET A 58 6.75 8.15 -31.55
N ASP A 59 7.80 8.86 -31.18
CA ASP A 59 8.08 9.29 -29.81
C ASP A 59 8.17 10.82 -29.82
N LEU A 60 7.21 11.46 -29.17
CA LEU A 60 7.16 12.91 -28.93
C LEU A 60 7.11 13.19 -27.43
N SER A 61 7.53 12.25 -26.60
CA SER A 61 7.44 12.32 -25.14
C SER A 61 8.06 13.61 -24.58
N PHE A 62 7.53 14.11 -23.46
CA PHE A 62 7.92 15.34 -22.78
C PHE A 62 7.79 16.60 -23.66
N SER A 63 7.01 16.56 -24.74
CA SER A 63 6.68 17.75 -25.51
C SER A 63 5.47 18.45 -24.88
N GLU A 64 5.72 19.12 -23.76
CA GLU A 64 4.67 19.67 -22.87
C GLU A 64 3.68 20.61 -23.57
N ARG A 65 4.12 21.29 -24.65
CA ARG A 65 3.31 22.24 -25.43
C ARG A 65 2.51 21.60 -26.56
N LEU A 66 2.65 20.31 -26.81
CA LEU A 66 2.02 19.63 -27.95
C LEU A 66 0.51 19.61 -27.75
N GLU A 67 -0.24 20.35 -28.58
CA GLU A 67 -1.69 20.49 -28.43
C GLU A 67 -2.46 19.43 -29.26
N GLU A 68 -1.93 19.09 -30.43
CA GLU A 68 -2.57 18.16 -31.36
C GLU A 68 -1.56 17.35 -32.18
N LEU A 69 -1.98 16.14 -32.54
CA LEU A 69 -1.30 15.32 -33.54
C LEU A 69 -1.89 15.56 -34.94
N PRO A 70 -1.08 15.38 -35.99
CA PRO A 70 -1.55 15.50 -37.36
C PRO A 70 -2.45 14.31 -37.72
N ASP A 71 -3.14 14.41 -38.87
CA ASP A 71 -3.89 13.27 -39.40
C ASP A 71 -2.97 12.03 -39.58
N LEU A 72 -3.38 10.90 -39.00
CA LEU A 72 -2.70 9.61 -39.05
C LEU A 72 -3.34 8.63 -40.03
N SER A 73 -4.24 9.09 -40.91
CA SER A 73 -5.01 8.24 -41.82
C SER A 73 -4.16 7.33 -42.70
N THR A 74 -2.96 7.76 -43.08
CA THR A 74 -2.03 6.98 -43.90
C THR A 74 -1.01 6.17 -43.10
N ALA A 75 -0.95 6.32 -41.78
CA ALA A 75 0.02 5.68 -40.88
C ALA A 75 -0.31 4.19 -40.59
N THR A 76 -0.66 3.42 -41.61
CA THR A 76 -1.11 2.01 -41.48
C THR A 76 -0.04 1.05 -40.95
N SER A 77 1.24 1.46 -40.96
CA SER A 77 2.36 0.69 -40.40
C SER A 77 2.74 1.09 -38.98
N LEU A 78 2.07 2.08 -38.38
CA LEU A 78 2.39 2.58 -37.06
C LEU A 78 2.18 1.47 -36.03
N TYR A 79 3.17 1.30 -35.15
CA TYR A 79 3.27 0.18 -34.21
C TYR A 79 3.36 0.66 -32.77
N ASP A 80 4.09 1.75 -32.52
CA ASP A 80 4.27 2.32 -31.18
C ASP A 80 4.19 3.85 -31.24
N VAL A 81 3.45 4.43 -30.29
CA VAL A 81 3.26 5.88 -30.14
C VAL A 81 3.50 6.23 -28.68
N ASP A 82 4.56 7.01 -28.42
CA ASP A 82 4.90 7.53 -27.11
C ASP A 82 4.66 9.05 -27.05
N LEU A 83 3.71 9.45 -26.21
CA LEU A 83 3.29 10.82 -25.96
C LEU A 83 3.37 11.13 -24.46
N THR A 84 4.12 10.35 -23.69
CA THR A 84 4.28 10.55 -22.24
C THR A 84 4.64 12.00 -21.94
N HIS A 85 4.04 12.62 -20.93
CA HIS A 85 4.28 14.00 -20.51
C HIS A 85 4.00 15.07 -21.59
N CYS A 86 3.11 14.81 -22.56
CA CYS A 86 2.56 15.84 -23.45
C CYS A 86 1.37 16.56 -22.77
N SER A 87 1.66 17.39 -21.77
CA SER A 87 0.64 17.96 -20.86
C SER A 87 -0.45 18.79 -21.54
N SER A 88 -0.15 19.47 -22.66
CA SER A 88 -1.13 20.27 -23.44
C SER A 88 -1.96 19.47 -24.44
N LEU A 89 -1.70 18.16 -24.62
CA LEU A 89 -2.38 17.36 -25.63
C LEU A 89 -3.83 17.13 -25.22
N VAL A 90 -4.78 17.61 -26.03
CA VAL A 90 -6.22 17.55 -25.68
C VAL A 90 -6.89 16.26 -26.15
N LYS A 91 -6.50 15.76 -27.33
CA LYS A 91 -7.13 14.59 -27.97
C LYS A 91 -6.20 13.91 -28.96
N LEU A 92 -6.47 12.63 -29.22
CA LEU A 92 -5.89 11.94 -30.38
C LEU A 92 -6.76 12.16 -31.62
N PRO A 93 -6.19 12.21 -32.84
CA PRO A 93 -6.94 12.29 -34.07
C PRO A 93 -7.75 11.02 -34.27
N SER A 94 -8.99 11.13 -34.75
CA SER A 94 -9.86 9.97 -35.02
C SER A 94 -9.26 8.99 -36.04
N SER A 95 -8.36 9.46 -36.90
CA SER A 95 -7.65 8.62 -37.86
C SER A 95 -6.62 7.66 -37.24
N ILE A 96 -6.34 7.74 -35.93
CA ILE A 96 -5.51 6.74 -35.23
C ILE A 96 -6.05 5.31 -35.43
N GLY A 97 -7.38 5.15 -35.58
CA GLY A 97 -8.02 3.86 -35.86
C GLY A 97 -7.56 3.17 -37.15
N ASN A 98 -6.96 3.91 -38.10
CA ASN A 98 -6.40 3.36 -39.34
C ASN A 98 -5.04 2.67 -39.14
N ALA A 99 -4.38 2.90 -38.00
CA ALA A 99 -3.12 2.25 -37.65
C ALA A 99 -3.36 0.80 -37.19
N THR A 100 -3.77 -0.07 -38.11
CA THR A 100 -4.17 -1.46 -37.83
C THR A 100 -3.07 -2.38 -37.28
N LYS A 101 -1.83 -1.89 -37.19
CA LYS A 101 -0.69 -2.59 -36.57
C LYS A 101 -0.28 -1.97 -35.23
N LEU A 102 -0.96 -0.93 -34.78
CA LEU A 102 -0.62 -0.20 -33.56
C LEU A 102 -0.76 -1.14 -32.38
N ASN A 103 0.31 -1.24 -31.61
CA ASN A 103 0.44 -2.20 -30.52
C ASN A 103 0.52 -1.52 -29.16
N LYS A 104 1.15 -0.36 -29.09
CA LYS A 104 1.30 0.41 -27.86
C LYS A 104 1.01 1.88 -28.11
N VAL A 105 0.27 2.48 -27.18
CA VAL A 105 0.07 3.93 -27.07
C VAL A 105 0.33 4.33 -25.63
N ASN A 106 1.25 5.26 -25.41
CA ASN A 106 1.55 5.80 -24.10
C ASN A 106 1.13 7.26 -24.02
N LEU A 107 0.17 7.57 -23.15
CA LEU A 107 -0.35 8.91 -22.87
C LEU A 107 -0.11 9.30 -21.40
N MET A 108 0.83 8.61 -20.72
CA MET A 108 1.10 8.86 -19.31
C MET A 108 1.38 10.35 -19.05
N ASN A 109 0.76 10.93 -18.03
CA ASN A 109 0.89 12.33 -17.61
C ASN A 109 0.50 13.36 -18.70
N CYS A 110 -0.41 13.02 -19.60
CA CYS A 110 -1.07 13.99 -20.49
C CYS A 110 -2.24 14.69 -19.77
N SER A 111 -1.94 15.63 -18.88
CA SER A 111 -2.91 16.22 -17.94
C SER A 111 -4.13 16.90 -18.58
N SER A 112 -3.98 17.51 -19.77
CA SER A 112 -5.09 18.16 -20.50
C SER A 112 -5.86 17.23 -21.45
N PHE A 113 -5.54 15.94 -21.48
CA PHE A 113 -6.17 14.98 -22.37
C PHE A 113 -7.59 14.64 -21.90
N VAL A 114 -8.60 14.94 -22.72
CA VAL A 114 -10.03 14.90 -22.31
C VAL A 114 -10.76 13.66 -22.84
N GLU A 115 -10.43 13.23 -24.05
CA GLU A 115 -11.20 12.20 -24.76
C GLU A 115 -10.31 11.28 -25.59
N ILE A 116 -10.59 9.99 -25.49
CA ILE A 116 -10.02 8.97 -26.38
C ILE A 116 -10.98 8.79 -27.57
N PRO A 117 -10.51 8.91 -28.83
CA PRO A 117 -11.37 8.75 -29.99
C PRO A 117 -11.94 7.33 -30.06
N SER A 118 -13.24 7.21 -30.33
CA SER A 118 -13.94 5.92 -30.43
C SER A 118 -13.34 4.97 -31.47
N SER A 119 -12.68 5.50 -32.49
CA SER A 119 -11.95 4.72 -33.50
C SER A 119 -10.77 3.93 -32.94
N ILE A 120 -10.26 4.23 -31.74
CA ILE A 120 -9.22 3.39 -31.11
C ILE A 120 -9.68 1.94 -30.93
N THR A 121 -11.01 1.73 -30.81
CA THR A 121 -11.63 0.40 -30.65
C THR A 121 -11.53 -0.46 -31.92
N THR A 122 -11.22 0.13 -33.08
CA THR A 122 -11.00 -0.64 -34.32
C THR A 122 -9.62 -1.30 -34.37
N ILE A 123 -8.73 -0.94 -33.46
CA ILE A 123 -7.32 -1.39 -33.44
C ILE A 123 -7.22 -2.71 -32.68
N THR A 124 -7.53 -3.82 -33.34
CA THR A 124 -7.48 -5.17 -32.74
C THR A 124 -6.07 -5.64 -32.37
N SER A 125 -5.02 -4.96 -32.84
CA SER A 125 -3.62 -5.25 -32.54
C SER A 125 -3.09 -4.57 -31.28
N LEU A 126 -3.85 -3.63 -30.70
CA LEU A 126 -3.44 -2.89 -29.51
C LEU A 126 -3.24 -3.90 -28.36
N LYS A 127 -2.17 -3.72 -27.58
CA LYS A 127 -1.83 -4.58 -26.43
C LYS A 127 -1.56 -3.79 -25.17
N SER A 128 -1.22 -2.50 -25.30
CA SER A 128 -0.99 -1.61 -24.18
C SER A 128 -1.51 -0.22 -24.52
N LEU A 129 -2.36 0.30 -23.64
CA LEU A 129 -2.77 1.69 -23.60
C LEU A 129 -2.56 2.18 -22.16
N ASP A 130 -1.59 3.08 -21.99
CA ASP A 130 -1.26 3.69 -20.70
C ASP A 130 -1.82 5.10 -20.65
N LEU A 131 -2.69 5.36 -19.67
CA LEU A 131 -3.38 6.63 -19.46
C LEU A 131 -3.09 7.20 -18.07
N CYS A 132 -2.15 6.63 -17.32
CA CYS A 132 -1.82 7.05 -15.96
C CYS A 132 -1.51 8.56 -15.94
N GLY A 133 -2.15 9.35 -15.08
CA GLY A 133 -1.95 10.80 -14.99
C GLY A 133 -2.71 11.65 -16.03
N CYS A 134 -3.63 11.06 -16.81
CA CYS A 134 -4.57 11.82 -17.65
C CYS A 134 -5.67 12.48 -16.79
N SER A 135 -5.33 13.51 -16.02
CA SER A 135 -6.20 14.12 -15.01
C SER A 135 -7.51 14.71 -15.53
N SER A 136 -7.59 15.10 -16.81
CA SER A 136 -8.80 15.65 -17.46
C SER A 136 -9.66 14.61 -18.19
N LEU A 137 -9.23 13.35 -18.22
CA LEU A 137 -9.94 12.28 -18.94
C LEU A 137 -11.25 11.97 -18.21
N VAL A 138 -12.38 12.09 -18.91
CA VAL A 138 -13.72 11.91 -18.30
C VAL A 138 -14.24 10.49 -18.49
N GLU A 139 -14.03 9.91 -19.67
CA GLU A 139 -14.56 8.59 -20.05
C GLU A 139 -13.55 7.81 -20.89
N ILE A 140 -13.67 6.48 -20.83
CA ILE A 140 -12.88 5.55 -21.64
C ILE A 140 -13.85 4.78 -22.56
N PRO A 141 -13.55 4.67 -23.87
CA PRO A 141 -14.44 4.00 -24.81
C PRO A 141 -14.58 2.50 -24.51
N PHE A 142 -15.70 1.93 -24.95
CA PHE A 142 -16.05 0.52 -24.75
C PHE A 142 -15.08 -0.41 -25.51
N ASN A 143 -14.71 -1.56 -24.92
CA ASN A 143 -13.85 -2.62 -25.51
C ASN A 143 -12.33 -2.39 -25.53
N ILE A 144 -11.76 -1.59 -24.63
CA ILE A 144 -10.30 -1.62 -24.47
C ILE A 144 -9.91 -2.83 -23.61
N GLU A 145 -9.50 -3.93 -24.26
CA GLU A 145 -9.02 -5.15 -23.59
C GLU A 145 -7.55 -5.04 -23.10
N THR A 146 -6.97 -3.85 -23.20
CA THR A 146 -5.50 -3.64 -23.23
C THR A 146 -5.04 -2.52 -22.29
N LEU A 147 -5.91 -2.08 -21.38
CA LEU A 147 -5.59 -1.02 -20.42
C LEU A 147 -4.55 -1.53 -19.42
N THR A 148 -3.46 -0.79 -19.28
CA THR A 148 -2.36 -1.17 -18.37
C THR A 148 -2.42 -0.43 -17.04
N ASP A 149 -2.78 0.85 -17.05
CA ASP A 149 -2.81 1.70 -15.85
C ASP A 149 -3.76 2.90 -16.09
N LEU A 150 -4.55 3.24 -15.07
CA LEU A 150 -5.51 4.35 -15.04
C LEU A 150 -5.34 5.25 -13.81
N GLY A 151 -4.27 5.05 -13.02
CA GLY A 151 -3.97 5.88 -11.86
C GLY A 151 -3.92 7.37 -12.20
N TYR A 152 -4.19 8.22 -11.23
CA TYR A 152 -4.15 9.67 -11.33
C TYR A 152 -5.08 10.30 -12.40
N CYS A 153 -6.11 9.58 -12.87
CA CYS A 153 -7.16 10.10 -13.75
C CYS A 153 -8.28 10.80 -12.95
N SER A 154 -7.99 11.97 -12.38
CA SER A 154 -8.86 12.62 -11.39
C SER A 154 -10.29 12.96 -11.84
N SER A 155 -10.51 13.18 -13.15
CA SER A 155 -11.81 13.50 -13.74
C SER A 155 -12.60 12.27 -14.25
N LEU A 156 -12.02 11.08 -14.15
CA LEU A 156 -12.62 9.84 -14.67
C LEU A 156 -13.87 9.49 -13.86
N VAL A 157 -15.04 9.50 -14.49
CA VAL A 157 -16.32 9.30 -13.79
C VAL A 157 -16.73 7.83 -13.78
N LYS A 158 -16.44 7.10 -14.86
CA LYS A 158 -16.87 5.70 -15.06
C LYS A 158 -15.82 4.88 -15.81
N LEU A 159 -15.79 3.59 -15.50
CA LEU A 159 -15.02 2.60 -16.25
C LEU A 159 -15.93 1.83 -17.23
N PRO A 160 -15.42 1.43 -18.40
CA PRO A 160 -16.16 0.63 -19.36
C PRO A 160 -16.34 -0.80 -18.82
N SER A 161 -17.46 -1.45 -19.16
CA SER A 161 -17.70 -2.81 -18.70
C SER A 161 -16.71 -3.84 -19.28
N SER A 162 -16.00 -3.50 -20.37
CA SER A 162 -14.94 -4.33 -20.93
C SER A 162 -13.74 -4.58 -20.00
N ILE A 163 -13.58 -3.80 -18.93
CA ILE A 163 -12.52 -4.06 -17.92
C ILE A 163 -12.64 -5.46 -17.29
N GLY A 164 -13.85 -6.04 -17.30
CA GLY A 164 -14.07 -7.42 -16.85
C GLY A 164 -13.60 -8.50 -17.81
N ASN A 165 -13.35 -8.16 -19.08
CA ASN A 165 -12.98 -9.12 -20.13
C ASN A 165 -11.47 -9.37 -20.19
N THR A 166 -10.66 -8.54 -19.53
CA THR A 166 -9.21 -8.63 -19.54
C THR A 166 -8.73 -9.78 -18.67
N PHE A 167 -8.75 -10.99 -19.23
CA PHE A 167 -8.33 -12.22 -18.55
C PHE A 167 -6.86 -12.19 -18.09
N HIS A 168 -6.02 -11.31 -18.62
CA HIS A 168 -4.64 -11.12 -18.18
C HIS A 168 -4.44 -10.07 -17.08
N LEU A 169 -5.49 -9.34 -16.69
CA LEU A 169 -5.38 -8.26 -15.71
C LEU A 169 -5.09 -8.85 -14.32
N GLN A 170 -3.85 -8.68 -13.86
CA GLN A 170 -3.40 -9.10 -12.53
C GLN A 170 -3.35 -7.92 -11.55
N LYS A 171 -3.10 -6.72 -12.07
CA LYS A 171 -3.01 -5.49 -11.29
C LYS A 171 -3.86 -4.43 -11.97
N LEU A 172 -4.66 -3.70 -11.21
CA LEU A 172 -5.41 -2.56 -11.69
C LEU A 172 -5.20 -1.40 -10.73
N ASP A 173 -4.57 -0.35 -11.22
CA ASP A 173 -4.39 0.90 -10.49
C ASP A 173 -5.42 1.93 -10.96
N LEU A 174 -6.24 2.38 -10.02
CA LEU A 174 -7.24 3.43 -10.13
C LEU A 174 -7.03 4.49 -9.04
N SER A 175 -5.83 4.53 -8.45
CA SER A 175 -5.48 5.52 -7.43
C SER A 175 -5.70 6.94 -7.96
N ASP A 176 -6.09 7.85 -7.09
CA ASP A 176 -6.34 9.27 -7.41
C ASP A 176 -7.40 9.51 -8.53
N CYS A 177 -8.23 8.52 -8.85
CA CYS A 177 -9.45 8.68 -9.66
C CYS A 177 -10.58 9.32 -8.83
N SER A 178 -10.35 10.56 -8.37
CA SER A 178 -11.19 11.20 -7.35
C SER A 178 -12.66 11.40 -7.76
N SER A 179 -12.97 11.50 -9.05
CA SER A 179 -14.34 11.64 -9.59
C SER A 179 -15.06 10.31 -9.86
N LEU A 180 -14.38 9.17 -9.69
CA LEU A 180 -14.95 7.85 -9.96
C LEU A 180 -16.07 7.55 -8.95
N VAL A 181 -17.29 7.34 -9.44
CA VAL A 181 -18.47 7.15 -8.58
C VAL A 181 -18.77 5.68 -8.33
N GLU A 182 -18.57 4.83 -9.34
CA GLU A 182 -18.91 3.41 -9.30
C GLU A 182 -17.90 2.58 -10.11
N LEU A 183 -17.67 1.34 -9.68
CA LEU A 183 -16.98 0.33 -10.48
C LEU A 183 -18.01 -0.51 -11.26
N PRO A 184 -17.75 -0.88 -12.52
CA PRO A 184 -18.68 -1.67 -13.31
C PRO A 184 -18.84 -3.07 -12.72
N LEU A 185 -20.05 -3.63 -12.76
CA LEU A 185 -20.32 -5.00 -12.28
C LEU A 185 -19.43 -6.04 -12.97
N SER A 186 -18.97 -5.79 -14.18
CA SER A 186 -18.07 -6.69 -14.89
C SER A 186 -16.69 -6.83 -14.24
N ILE A 187 -16.26 -5.95 -13.32
CA ILE A 187 -14.97 -6.08 -12.62
C ILE A 187 -14.81 -7.45 -11.96
N GLY A 188 -15.90 -8.05 -11.47
CA GLY A 188 -15.90 -9.40 -10.89
C GLY A 188 -15.55 -10.53 -11.88
N ASN A 189 -15.56 -10.27 -13.19
CA ASN A 189 -15.14 -11.22 -14.21
C ASN A 189 -13.62 -11.23 -14.41
N ALA A 190 -12.89 -10.23 -13.91
CA ALA A 190 -11.42 -10.18 -13.90
C ALA A 190 -10.84 -11.15 -12.85
N THR A 191 -11.14 -12.45 -12.98
CA THR A 191 -10.85 -13.49 -11.98
C THR A 191 -9.35 -13.72 -11.70
N ASN A 192 -8.47 -13.17 -12.55
CA ASN A 192 -7.01 -13.19 -12.37
C ASN A 192 -6.45 -11.97 -11.64
N LEU A 193 -7.30 -11.01 -11.29
CA LEU A 193 -6.91 -9.81 -10.55
C LEU A 193 -6.40 -10.19 -9.16
N GLN A 194 -5.19 -9.75 -8.85
CA GLN A 194 -4.47 -9.97 -7.60
C GLN A 194 -4.33 -8.69 -6.78
N GLU A 195 -4.20 -7.55 -7.45
CA GLU A 195 -3.99 -6.25 -6.83
C GLU A 195 -4.98 -5.23 -7.40
N LEU A 196 -5.73 -4.57 -6.52
CA LEU A 196 -6.64 -3.48 -6.88
C LEU A 196 -6.33 -2.28 -5.99
N ASN A 197 -5.81 -1.22 -6.61
CA ASN A 197 -5.55 0.05 -5.95
C ASN A 197 -6.68 1.04 -6.28
N LEU A 198 -7.41 1.48 -5.25
CA LEU A 198 -8.47 2.48 -5.33
C LEU A 198 -8.17 3.66 -4.39
N ASN A 199 -6.92 3.80 -3.93
CA ASN A 199 -6.52 4.87 -3.03
C ASN A 199 -6.96 6.24 -3.60
N HIS A 200 -7.40 7.14 -2.74
CA HIS A 200 -7.84 8.50 -3.10
C HIS A 200 -9.07 8.57 -4.05
N CYS A 201 -9.83 7.48 -4.24
CA CYS A 201 -11.14 7.50 -4.92
C CYS A 201 -12.23 8.12 -4.03
N SER A 202 -12.16 9.42 -3.78
CA SER A 202 -12.98 10.11 -2.78
C SER A 202 -14.50 10.11 -3.06
N ASN A 203 -14.92 9.98 -4.32
CA ASN A 203 -16.33 9.93 -4.70
C ASN A 203 -16.91 8.51 -4.83
N LEU A 204 -16.09 7.47 -4.69
CA LEU A 204 -16.53 6.09 -4.82
C LEU A 204 -17.45 5.73 -3.64
N MET A 205 -18.70 5.37 -3.93
CA MET A 205 -19.71 5.14 -2.90
C MET A 205 -19.79 3.68 -2.45
N GLU A 206 -19.63 2.74 -3.38
CA GLU A 206 -19.75 1.31 -3.09
C GLU A 206 -18.79 0.47 -3.94
N LEU A 207 -18.48 -0.73 -3.45
CA LEU A 207 -17.82 -1.78 -4.23
C LEU A 207 -18.89 -2.71 -4.81
N PRO A 208 -18.83 -3.11 -6.09
CA PRO A 208 -19.87 -3.92 -6.71
C PRO A 208 -19.90 -5.35 -6.16
N SER A 209 -21.10 -5.91 -5.98
CA SER A 209 -21.31 -7.26 -5.43
C SER A 209 -20.62 -8.38 -6.23
N SER A 210 -20.31 -8.11 -7.49
CA SER A 210 -19.58 -9.01 -8.36
C SER A 210 -18.13 -9.24 -7.91
N MET A 211 -17.52 -8.35 -7.11
CA MET A 211 -16.15 -8.51 -6.60
C MET A 211 -16.00 -9.77 -5.71
N LYS A 212 -17.10 -10.37 -5.24
CA LYS A 212 -17.10 -11.67 -4.56
C LYS A 212 -16.58 -12.82 -5.44
N LYS A 213 -16.57 -12.64 -6.76
CA LYS A 213 -16.00 -13.60 -7.72
C LYS A 213 -14.47 -13.51 -7.85
N LEU A 214 -13.83 -12.47 -7.30
CA LEU A 214 -12.39 -12.24 -7.39
C LEU A 214 -11.61 -13.15 -6.43
N CYS A 215 -11.56 -14.45 -6.75
CA CYS A 215 -10.94 -15.48 -5.90
C CYS A 215 -9.41 -15.41 -5.82
N ARG A 216 -8.77 -14.51 -6.57
CA ARG A 216 -7.31 -14.31 -6.59
C ARG A 216 -6.89 -12.94 -6.04
N LEU A 217 -7.83 -12.10 -5.61
CA LEU A 217 -7.51 -10.79 -5.07
C LEU A 217 -6.76 -10.97 -3.74
N LEU A 218 -5.50 -10.52 -3.72
CA LEU A 218 -4.59 -10.61 -2.59
C LEU A 218 -4.46 -9.27 -1.87
N LEU A 219 -4.45 -8.16 -2.61
CA LEU A 219 -4.25 -6.82 -2.11
C LEU A 219 -5.38 -5.90 -2.59
N LEU A 220 -5.99 -5.19 -1.64
CA LEU A 220 -7.02 -4.19 -1.89
C LEU A 220 -6.65 -2.92 -1.11
N GLU A 221 -6.40 -1.83 -1.82
CA GLU A 221 -6.07 -0.55 -1.22
C GLU A 221 -7.23 0.43 -1.43
N LEU A 222 -7.72 1.02 -0.33
CA LEU A 222 -8.88 1.91 -0.29
C LEU A 222 -8.57 3.20 0.49
N LYS A 223 -7.30 3.54 0.69
CA LYS A 223 -6.88 4.69 1.48
C LYS A 223 -7.57 5.96 1.01
N LYS A 224 -8.07 6.79 1.93
CA LYS A 224 -8.74 8.07 1.62
C LYS A 224 -9.98 7.96 0.72
N CYS A 225 -10.66 6.80 0.69
CA CYS A 225 -11.97 6.64 0.07
C CYS A 225 -13.08 7.20 0.97
N SER A 226 -13.27 8.52 0.95
CA SER A 226 -14.03 9.22 1.99
C SER A 226 -15.55 9.02 1.98
N LYS A 227 -16.15 8.69 0.83
CA LYS A 227 -17.59 8.40 0.69
C LYS A 227 -17.91 6.90 0.65
N LEU A 228 -16.90 6.04 0.74
CA LEU A 228 -17.06 4.62 0.51
C LEU A 228 -17.76 3.95 1.70
N GLU A 229 -18.96 3.45 1.45
CA GLU A 229 -19.64 2.51 2.35
C GLU A 229 -19.16 1.09 2.01
N VAL A 230 -18.23 0.56 2.80
CA VAL A 230 -17.71 -0.79 2.55
C VAL A 230 -18.73 -1.83 3.04
N VAL A 231 -19.43 -2.48 2.08
CA VAL A 231 -20.34 -3.60 2.35
C VAL A 231 -19.67 -4.94 2.06
N LEU A 232 -19.60 -5.79 3.08
CA LEU A 232 -18.94 -7.10 3.02
C LEU A 232 -19.49 -8.10 2.05
N ALA A 233 -20.76 -7.95 1.69
CA ALA A 233 -21.40 -8.83 0.73
C ALA A 233 -20.66 -8.84 -0.61
N ASN A 234 -19.84 -7.81 -0.86
CA ASN A 234 -19.33 -7.51 -2.18
C ASN A 234 -17.91 -8.00 -2.42
N ILE A 235 -17.12 -8.35 -1.39
CA ILE A 235 -15.70 -8.75 -1.56
C ILE A 235 -15.51 -10.23 -1.23
N ASN A 236 -14.62 -10.91 -1.98
CA ASN A 236 -14.18 -12.24 -1.61
C ASN A 236 -13.13 -12.19 -0.49
N LEU A 237 -13.56 -12.46 0.74
CA LEU A 237 -12.68 -12.44 1.91
C LEU A 237 -11.75 -13.67 2.01
N ALA A 238 -11.94 -14.71 1.19
CA ALA A 238 -11.19 -15.96 1.31
C ALA A 238 -9.78 -15.91 0.70
N SER A 239 -9.50 -14.96 -0.20
CA SER A 239 -8.20 -14.80 -0.86
C SER A 239 -7.36 -13.64 -0.32
N LEU A 240 -8.02 -12.62 0.24
CA LEU A 240 -7.41 -11.35 0.62
C LEU A 240 -6.33 -11.52 1.69
N ARG A 241 -5.17 -10.91 1.46
CA ARG A 241 -3.99 -10.92 2.32
C ARG A 241 -3.65 -9.54 2.85
N GLU A 242 -3.90 -8.49 2.08
CA GLU A 242 -3.55 -7.12 2.45
C GLU A 242 -4.75 -6.22 2.18
N LEU A 243 -5.06 -5.39 3.18
CA LEU A 243 -6.18 -4.46 3.12
C LEU A 243 -5.74 -3.12 3.72
N ASP A 244 -5.82 -2.06 2.91
CA ASP A 244 -5.60 -0.69 3.37
C ASP A 244 -6.93 0.07 3.40
N LEU A 245 -7.30 0.53 4.60
CA LEU A 245 -8.48 1.36 4.87
C LEU A 245 -8.07 2.69 5.49
N SER A 246 -6.80 3.09 5.38
CA SER A 246 -6.26 4.30 6.00
C SER A 246 -7.05 5.54 5.59
N ASP A 247 -7.29 6.46 6.53
CA ASP A 247 -8.02 7.71 6.32
C ASP A 247 -9.45 7.52 5.71
N CYS A 248 -10.07 6.34 5.84
CA CYS A 248 -11.45 6.11 5.44
C CYS A 248 -12.46 6.58 6.49
N TYR A 249 -13.70 6.85 6.07
CA TYR A 249 -14.82 7.13 6.98
C TYR A 249 -15.86 6.03 6.87
N LEU A 250 -15.51 4.83 7.34
CA LEU A 250 -16.41 3.67 7.28
C LEU A 250 -17.67 3.94 8.13
N TRP A 251 -18.79 4.26 7.46
CA TRP A 251 -20.07 4.49 8.12
C TRP A 251 -20.72 3.16 8.50
N LYS A 252 -20.98 2.99 9.81
CA LYS A 252 -22.22 2.35 10.25
C LYS A 252 -23.11 3.46 10.79
N SER A 253 -24.21 3.76 10.12
CA SER A 253 -25.35 4.33 10.81
C SER A 253 -25.90 3.23 11.70
N TYR A 254 -25.48 3.16 12.97
CA TYR A 254 -26.35 2.53 13.95
C TYR A 254 -27.63 3.36 13.96
N PRO A 255 -28.80 2.80 13.66
CA PRO A 255 -30.05 3.48 13.96
C PRO A 255 -30.03 3.67 15.49
N GLU A 256 -30.11 4.91 15.94
CA GLU A 256 -30.54 5.30 17.30
C GLU A 256 -29.53 5.37 18.46
N SER A 257 -28.20 5.33 18.28
CA SER A 257 -27.32 5.82 19.38
C SER A 257 -26.00 6.45 18.94
N SER A 258 -25.91 7.76 19.20
CA SER A 258 -24.73 8.64 19.08
C SER A 258 -24.13 8.82 17.67
N PRO A 259 -24.28 10.00 17.03
CA PRO A 259 -23.77 10.27 15.67
C PRO A 259 -22.23 10.37 15.55
N ASN A 260 -21.46 10.03 16.60
CA ASN A 260 -20.03 10.34 16.70
C ASN A 260 -19.11 9.15 17.00
N ILE A 261 -19.64 7.92 17.18
CA ILE A 261 -18.81 6.75 17.50
C ILE A 261 -18.60 5.92 16.23
N GLN A 262 -17.35 5.77 15.78
CA GLN A 262 -17.02 4.82 14.71
C GLN A 262 -16.49 3.53 15.29
N GLN A 263 -17.07 2.42 14.86
CA GLN A 263 -16.58 1.08 15.12
C GLN A 263 -16.39 0.38 13.80
N LEU A 264 -15.27 -0.32 13.69
CA LEU A 264 -14.99 -1.17 12.54
C LEU A 264 -15.85 -2.43 12.68
N ASP A 265 -16.54 -2.80 11.61
CA ASP A 265 -17.49 -3.90 11.63
C ASP A 265 -16.75 -5.25 11.86
N PRO A 266 -17.25 -6.20 12.71
CA PRO A 266 -16.52 -7.42 13.10
C PRO A 266 -16.14 -8.43 12.02
N TRP A 267 -16.30 -8.07 10.75
CA TRP A 267 -15.99 -8.93 9.63
C TRP A 267 -14.52 -9.07 9.32
N ILE A 268 -13.69 -8.15 9.79
CA ILE A 268 -12.25 -8.25 9.59
C ILE A 268 -11.74 -9.56 10.20
N GLY A 269 -12.30 -9.98 11.34
CA GLY A 269 -12.05 -11.29 11.93
C GLY A 269 -12.44 -12.48 11.06
N ARG A 270 -13.28 -12.31 10.03
CA ARG A 270 -13.68 -13.35 9.08
C ARG A 270 -12.70 -13.50 7.90
N ILE A 271 -11.79 -12.55 7.70
CA ILE A 271 -10.78 -12.60 6.62
C ILE A 271 -9.65 -13.54 7.03
N SER A 272 -9.91 -14.84 6.96
CA SER A 272 -9.02 -15.89 7.50
C SER A 272 -7.57 -15.89 6.98
N ARG A 273 -7.27 -15.20 5.87
CA ARG A 273 -5.92 -15.13 5.27
C ARG A 273 -5.27 -13.75 5.34
N LEU A 274 -5.90 -12.79 6.02
CA LEU A 274 -5.39 -11.43 6.14
C LEU A 274 -4.06 -11.43 6.91
N ARG A 275 -3.02 -10.87 6.29
CA ARG A 275 -1.67 -10.73 6.83
C ARG A 275 -1.35 -9.30 7.21
N ARG A 276 -1.86 -8.32 6.47
CA ARG A 276 -1.64 -6.88 6.72
C ARG A 276 -2.96 -6.14 6.74
N LEU A 277 -3.15 -5.32 7.78
CA LEU A 277 -4.27 -4.41 7.91
C LEU A 277 -3.74 -3.01 8.23
N GLU A 278 -3.98 -2.07 7.32
CA GLU A 278 -3.63 -0.66 7.47
C GLU A 278 -4.90 0.15 7.78
N LEU A 279 -4.90 0.83 8.92
CA LEU A 279 -5.98 1.68 9.47
C LEU A 279 -5.44 3.07 9.83
N SER A 280 -4.29 3.47 9.25
CA SER A 280 -3.63 4.71 9.62
C SER A 280 -4.55 5.92 9.39
N GLY A 281 -4.57 6.88 10.30
CA GLY A 281 -5.35 8.12 10.16
C GLY A 281 -6.87 7.94 10.32
N MET A 282 -7.34 6.79 10.82
CA MET A 282 -8.75 6.57 11.18
C MET A 282 -9.11 7.31 12.48
N ARG A 283 -9.08 8.65 12.46
CA ARG A 283 -9.11 9.51 13.67
C ARG A 283 -10.36 9.37 14.55
N LYS A 284 -11.47 8.88 14.00
CA LYS A 284 -12.75 8.71 14.69
C LYS A 284 -13.02 7.27 15.15
N LEU A 285 -12.13 6.32 14.81
CA LEU A 285 -12.24 4.92 15.20
C LEU A 285 -12.09 4.78 16.73
N VAL A 286 -13.11 4.24 17.39
CA VAL A 286 -13.17 4.14 18.87
C VAL A 286 -12.77 2.76 19.38
N SER A 287 -13.07 1.70 18.64
CA SER A 287 -12.61 0.36 19.00
C SER A 287 -12.27 -0.52 17.80
N LEU A 288 -11.35 -1.47 18.03
CA LEU A 288 -11.05 -2.53 17.07
C LEU A 288 -11.86 -3.80 17.38
N PRO A 289 -12.55 -4.39 16.40
CA PRO A 289 -13.26 -5.64 16.56
C PRO A 289 -12.28 -6.83 16.58
N PRO A 290 -12.77 -8.07 16.82
CA PRO A 290 -11.97 -9.27 16.66
C PRO A 290 -11.24 -9.31 15.31
N LEU A 291 -9.94 -9.57 15.36
CA LEU A 291 -9.05 -9.64 14.21
C LEU A 291 -8.70 -11.11 13.89
N PRO A 292 -8.33 -11.42 12.63
CA PRO A 292 -8.06 -12.80 12.24
C PRO A 292 -6.70 -13.27 12.79
N ASP A 293 -6.63 -14.55 13.16
CA ASP A 293 -5.41 -15.17 13.71
C ASP A 293 -4.23 -15.21 12.72
N SER A 294 -4.47 -14.97 11.43
CA SER A 294 -3.44 -14.92 10.38
C SER A 294 -2.72 -13.57 10.27
N LEU A 295 -3.18 -12.55 11.00
CA LEU A 295 -2.65 -11.19 10.91
C LEU A 295 -1.20 -11.13 11.39
N LEU A 296 -0.32 -10.55 10.56
CA LEU A 296 1.11 -10.35 10.82
C LEU A 296 1.44 -8.89 11.06
N VAL A 297 0.67 -7.95 10.50
CA VAL A 297 0.87 -6.52 10.69
C VAL A 297 -0.47 -5.83 10.88
N LEU A 298 -0.60 -5.08 11.96
CA LEU A 298 -1.66 -4.11 12.20
C LEU A 298 -1.04 -2.74 12.34
N ASN A 299 -1.41 -1.83 11.45
CA ASN A 299 -1.05 -0.43 11.56
C ASN A 299 -2.29 0.42 11.84
N ALA A 300 -2.34 1.06 13.00
CA ALA A 300 -3.38 1.97 13.43
C ALA A 300 -2.77 3.33 13.84
N GLU A 301 -1.66 3.74 13.24
CA GLU A 301 -1.03 5.04 13.46
C GLU A 301 -2.06 6.19 13.28
N ASN A 302 -1.99 7.22 14.13
CA ASN A 302 -2.88 8.38 14.10
C ASN A 302 -4.39 8.05 14.27
N CYS A 303 -4.74 6.94 14.93
CA CYS A 303 -6.12 6.66 15.37
C CYS A 303 -6.43 7.36 16.71
N GLU A 304 -6.54 8.70 16.68
CA GLU A 304 -6.62 9.56 17.87
C GLU A 304 -7.80 9.25 18.81
N SER A 305 -8.91 8.71 18.30
CA SER A 305 -10.08 8.34 19.11
C SER A 305 -10.09 6.89 19.61
N LEU A 306 -9.06 6.10 19.29
CA LEU A 306 -9.06 4.66 19.59
C LEU A 306 -8.89 4.43 21.09
N GLU A 307 -9.92 3.86 21.71
CA GLU A 307 -9.99 3.64 23.16
C GLU A 307 -9.84 2.17 23.53
N ARG A 308 -10.47 1.28 22.77
CA ARG A 308 -10.65 -0.13 23.15
C ARG A 308 -10.18 -1.10 22.07
N LEU A 309 -9.67 -2.25 22.50
CA LEU A 309 -9.29 -3.36 21.64
C LEU A 309 -10.17 -4.56 21.99
N ASP A 310 -11.26 -4.75 21.25
CA ASP A 310 -12.20 -5.86 21.43
C ASP A 310 -11.70 -7.12 20.70
N CYS A 311 -10.38 -7.35 20.68
CA CYS A 311 -9.72 -8.42 19.95
C CYS A 311 -8.69 -9.15 20.81
N SER A 312 -8.21 -10.28 20.30
CA SER A 312 -7.09 -11.01 20.90
C SER A 312 -6.07 -11.30 19.81
N PHE A 313 -4.82 -10.93 20.05
CA PHE A 313 -3.73 -11.18 19.12
C PHE A 313 -3.18 -12.59 19.34
N ARG A 314 -3.76 -13.58 18.64
CA ARG A 314 -3.32 -14.98 18.81
C ARG A 314 -2.02 -15.31 18.09
N ASN A 315 -1.67 -14.54 17.07
CA ASN A 315 -0.41 -14.68 16.37
C ASN A 315 0.72 -14.07 17.21
N PRO A 316 1.71 -14.86 17.69
CA PRO A 316 2.81 -14.32 18.47
C PRO A 316 3.76 -13.43 17.66
N GLU A 317 3.75 -13.55 16.33
CA GLU A 317 4.64 -12.80 15.43
C GLU A 317 4.02 -11.50 14.90
N ILE A 318 2.82 -11.13 15.35
CA ILE A 318 2.18 -9.90 14.87
C ILE A 318 3.01 -8.66 15.26
N SER A 319 3.10 -7.69 14.34
CA SER A 319 3.60 -6.35 14.60
C SER A 319 2.44 -5.38 14.75
N LEU A 320 2.44 -4.60 15.84
CA LEU A 320 1.37 -3.69 16.21
C LEU A 320 1.89 -2.24 16.22
N ASN A 321 1.30 -1.37 15.39
CA ASN A 321 1.58 0.05 15.41
C ASN A 321 0.33 0.83 15.87
N PHE A 322 0.44 1.52 17.00
CA PHE A 322 -0.58 2.40 17.58
C PHE A 322 -0.02 3.80 17.87
N ILE A 323 0.97 4.26 17.12
CA ILE A 323 1.52 5.62 17.25
C ILE A 323 0.38 6.65 17.25
N ASN A 324 0.44 7.62 18.17
CA ASN A 324 -0.55 8.69 18.35
C ASN A 324 -1.99 8.23 18.71
N CYS A 325 -2.18 6.99 19.16
CA CYS A 325 -3.46 6.50 19.71
C CYS A 325 -3.62 6.88 21.20
N PHE A 326 -3.64 8.18 21.50
CA PHE A 326 -3.51 8.69 22.88
C PHE A 326 -4.65 8.27 23.83
N LYS A 327 -5.84 7.95 23.28
CA LYS A 327 -7.01 7.54 24.06
C LYS A 327 -7.06 6.05 24.44
N LEU A 328 -6.07 5.25 24.05
CA LEU A 328 -6.03 3.82 24.41
C LEU A 328 -6.15 3.65 25.92
N ASN A 329 -7.19 2.92 26.36
CA ASN A 329 -7.45 2.69 27.77
C ASN A 329 -6.44 1.70 28.38
N GLN A 330 -6.46 1.56 29.71
CA GLN A 330 -5.49 0.71 30.42
C GLN A 330 -5.60 -0.77 30.01
N GLU A 331 -6.81 -1.28 29.81
CA GLU A 331 -7.04 -2.67 29.38
C GLU A 331 -6.41 -2.97 28.01
N ALA A 332 -6.56 -2.05 27.05
CA ALA A 332 -5.95 -2.15 25.74
C ALA A 332 -4.42 -2.11 25.80
N ARG A 333 -3.86 -1.20 26.61
CA ARG A 333 -2.41 -1.13 26.84
C ARG A 333 -1.89 -2.41 27.47
N ASP A 334 -2.57 -2.93 28.50
CA ASP A 334 -2.21 -4.17 29.18
C ASP A 334 -2.25 -5.36 28.22
N LEU A 335 -3.26 -5.43 27.34
CA LEU A 335 -3.35 -6.44 26.28
C LEU A 335 -2.14 -6.38 25.35
N ILE A 336 -1.77 -5.20 24.86
CA ILE A 336 -0.59 -5.01 23.98
C ILE A 336 0.69 -5.48 24.69
N ILE A 337 0.87 -5.12 25.97
CA ILE A 337 2.08 -5.44 26.73
C ILE A 337 2.21 -6.94 27.01
N GLN A 338 1.09 -7.63 27.27
CA GLN A 338 1.09 -9.06 27.57
C GLN A 338 1.49 -9.93 26.38
N MET A 339 1.27 -9.45 25.15
CA MET A 339 1.55 -10.20 23.94
C MET A 339 3.06 -10.34 23.67
N PRO A 340 3.51 -11.49 23.12
CA PRO A 340 4.91 -11.75 22.76
C PRO A 340 5.34 -11.02 21.47
N THR A 341 4.75 -9.85 21.19
CA THR A 341 4.77 -9.19 19.89
C THR A 341 5.61 -7.92 19.91
N SER A 342 6.01 -7.44 18.73
CA SER A 342 6.53 -6.08 18.60
C SER A 342 5.36 -5.09 18.61
N ALA A 343 5.44 -4.04 19.43
CA ALA A 343 4.39 -3.04 19.50
C ALA A 343 4.93 -1.65 19.79
N VAL A 344 4.31 -0.63 19.20
CA VAL A 344 4.55 0.79 19.51
C VAL A 344 3.22 1.45 19.87
N PHE A 345 3.15 2.11 21.02
CA PHE A 345 1.93 2.79 21.48
C PHE A 345 2.28 3.94 22.47
N PRO A 346 1.38 4.92 22.68
CA PRO A 346 1.63 6.04 23.59
C PRO A 346 1.67 5.58 25.05
N ALA A 347 2.66 6.07 25.78
CA ALA A 347 2.82 5.84 27.20
C ALA A 347 3.50 7.06 27.85
N GLU A 348 2.75 7.84 28.63
CA GLU A 348 3.32 8.97 29.39
C GLU A 348 4.35 8.50 30.42
N GLU A 349 4.05 7.37 31.07
CA GLU A 349 4.95 6.66 31.97
C GLU A 349 4.99 5.19 31.57
N VAL A 350 6.08 4.52 31.89
CA VAL A 350 6.18 3.08 31.61
C VAL A 350 5.31 2.27 32.57
N PRO A 351 4.56 1.29 32.04
CA PRO A 351 3.73 0.40 32.84
C PRO A 351 4.49 -0.21 34.02
N MET A 352 3.87 -0.18 35.21
CA MET A 352 4.41 -0.73 36.47
C MET A 352 4.86 -2.20 36.40
N CYS A 353 4.45 -2.92 35.37
CA CYS A 353 4.79 -4.32 35.18
C CYS A 353 6.25 -4.55 34.71
N PHE A 354 6.98 -3.51 34.31
CA PHE A 354 8.40 -3.58 34.02
C PHE A 354 9.24 -3.43 35.29
N SER A 355 9.81 -4.54 35.77
CA SER A 355 10.50 -4.63 37.06
C SER A 355 11.92 -4.05 37.05
N TYR A 356 12.57 -3.96 35.89
CA TYR A 356 13.92 -3.41 35.74
C TYR A 356 13.88 -2.16 34.87
N ARG A 357 14.56 -1.09 35.30
CA ARG A 357 14.62 0.22 34.61
C ARG A 357 16.02 0.83 34.63
N SER A 358 16.41 1.47 33.54
CA SER A 358 17.67 2.22 33.41
C SER A 358 17.51 3.36 32.42
N SER A 359 18.09 4.52 32.73
CA SER A 359 18.22 5.67 31.81
C SER A 359 19.52 5.65 31.00
N GLY A 360 20.43 4.70 31.27
CA GLY A 360 21.67 4.50 30.50
C GLY A 360 21.47 3.56 29.30
N SER A 361 22.49 3.35 28.48
CA SER A 361 22.45 2.46 27.29
C SER A 361 22.24 0.98 27.61
N ALA A 362 22.51 0.59 28.87
CA ALA A 362 22.47 -0.77 29.36
C ALA A 362 21.54 -0.92 30.57
N LEU A 363 20.99 -2.12 30.75
CA LEU A 363 20.16 -2.51 31.88
C LEU A 363 20.60 -3.86 32.45
N THR A 364 20.92 -3.91 33.73
CA THR A 364 21.28 -5.16 34.41
C THR A 364 20.06 -5.79 35.10
N VAL A 365 19.79 -7.04 34.77
CA VAL A 365 18.73 -7.87 35.35
C VAL A 365 19.36 -8.91 36.28
N LYS A 366 18.95 -8.91 37.55
CA LYS A 366 19.37 -9.93 38.52
C LYS A 366 18.42 -11.11 38.49
N LEU A 367 18.94 -12.30 38.32
CA LEU A 367 18.14 -13.51 38.24
C LEU A 367 17.89 -14.06 39.64
N ASN A 368 16.62 -14.12 40.03
CA ASN A 368 16.24 -14.53 41.39
C ASN A 368 16.38 -16.04 41.62
N GLN A 369 16.43 -16.86 40.56
CA GLN A 369 16.61 -18.32 40.63
C GLN A 369 17.41 -18.81 39.41
N MET A 370 18.35 -19.74 39.67
CA MET A 370 19.09 -20.50 38.66
C MET A 370 18.87 -22.00 38.89
N PRO A 371 18.67 -22.81 37.83
CA PRO A 371 18.61 -22.43 36.41
C PRO A 371 17.26 -21.83 36.01
N ILE A 372 17.26 -20.95 35.01
CA ILE A 372 16.10 -20.14 34.59
C ILE A 372 15.10 -20.92 33.67
N GLY A 373 15.10 -22.26 33.73
CA GLY A 373 14.39 -23.12 32.77
C GLY A 373 15.29 -23.60 31.62
N LYS A 374 14.73 -24.04 30.47
CA LYS A 374 15.49 -24.33 29.22
C LYS A 374 15.67 -23.08 28.34
N SER A 375 14.68 -22.20 28.38
CA SER A 375 14.67 -20.90 27.72
C SER A 375 13.92 -19.92 28.61
N THR A 376 14.39 -18.68 28.64
CA THR A 376 13.75 -17.58 29.36
C THR A 376 13.41 -16.46 28.39
N LYS A 377 12.14 -16.05 28.42
CA LYS A 377 11.64 -14.92 27.63
C LYS A 377 11.58 -13.65 28.48
N PHE A 378 12.05 -12.57 27.90
CA PHE A 378 12.03 -11.23 28.45
C PHE A 378 11.20 -10.34 27.54
N LYS A 379 10.31 -9.53 28.14
CA LYS A 379 9.69 -8.42 27.42
C LYS A 379 10.56 -7.20 27.68
N ALA A 380 11.15 -6.66 26.61
CA ALA A 380 11.93 -5.44 26.67
C ALA A 380 11.09 -4.26 26.14
N GLY A 381 11.40 -3.06 26.59
CA GLY A 381 10.79 -1.85 26.07
C GLY A 381 11.69 -0.62 26.18
N ILE A 382 11.44 0.32 25.28
CA ILE A 382 12.15 1.60 25.20
C ILE A 382 11.09 2.70 25.15
N LEU A 383 11.11 3.57 26.15
CA LEU A 383 10.32 4.81 26.17
C LEU A 383 11.23 5.96 25.77
N CYS A 384 10.77 6.81 24.87
CA CYS A 384 11.51 8.01 24.47
C CYS A 384 10.92 9.22 25.17
N ALA A 385 11.68 9.83 26.08
CA ALA A 385 11.23 10.92 26.93
C ALA A 385 11.59 12.32 26.39
N GLY A 386 11.78 12.46 25.08
CA GLY A 386 12.14 13.75 24.48
C GLY A 386 11.05 14.80 24.64
N GLU A 387 11.45 16.05 24.91
CA GLU A 387 10.53 17.17 25.12
C GLU A 387 10.23 17.96 23.83
N ASP A 388 11.03 17.77 22.76
CA ASP A 388 10.92 18.54 21.53
C ASP A 388 10.39 17.71 20.34
N GLU A 389 9.33 18.22 19.70
CA GLU A 389 8.75 17.68 18.44
C GLU A 389 9.73 17.71 17.26
N LYS A 390 10.91 18.33 17.39
CA LYS A 390 11.90 18.43 16.29
C LYS A 390 12.89 17.26 16.23
N ASP A 391 12.92 16.41 17.26
CA ASP A 391 13.81 15.26 17.36
C ASP A 391 13.12 13.97 16.86
N PHE A 392 12.61 14.00 15.64
CA PHE A 392 12.10 12.80 14.98
C PHE A 392 13.26 11.88 14.61
N ILE A 393 13.29 10.66 15.15
CA ILE A 393 14.14 9.60 14.62
C ILE A 393 13.40 8.94 13.45
N TYR A 394 13.84 9.25 12.21
CA TYR A 394 13.44 8.51 11.03
C TYR A 394 14.21 7.17 10.95
N GLY A 395 13.49 6.06 10.80
CA GLY A 395 14.07 4.80 10.34
C GLY A 395 15.22 4.21 11.17
N GLY A 396 15.03 4.07 12.49
CA GLY A 396 16.02 3.46 13.40
C GLY A 396 15.69 2.01 13.78
N SER A 397 16.60 1.07 13.57
CA SER A 397 16.49 -0.26 14.18
C SER A 397 16.92 -0.21 15.65
N VAL A 398 16.20 -0.88 16.53
CA VAL A 398 16.69 -1.17 17.88
C VAL A 398 17.28 -2.57 17.87
N CYS A 399 18.58 -2.64 18.12
CA CYS A 399 19.22 -3.87 18.54
C CYS A 399 19.18 -3.95 20.06
N CYS A 400 18.79 -5.11 20.58
CA CYS A 400 18.99 -5.44 21.98
C CYS A 400 19.90 -6.68 22.02
N SER A 401 21.09 -6.50 22.60
CA SER A 401 22.05 -7.57 22.85
C SER A 401 22.07 -7.91 24.32
N ILE A 402 22.09 -9.20 24.62
CA ILE A 402 22.13 -9.71 26.00
C ILE A 402 23.49 -10.36 26.23
N THR A 403 24.15 -9.99 27.32
CA THR A 403 25.39 -10.63 27.77
C THR A 403 25.25 -11.25 29.16
N SER A 404 25.98 -12.34 29.41
CA SER A 404 26.12 -12.96 30.74
C SER A 404 27.60 -13.15 31.05
N GLY A 405 28.07 -12.63 32.18
CA GLY A 405 29.48 -12.74 32.57
C GLY A 405 30.48 -12.18 31.55
N GLY A 406 30.04 -11.24 30.70
CA GLY A 406 30.83 -10.67 29.60
C GLY A 406 30.73 -11.41 28.26
N ASN A 407 30.03 -12.56 28.20
CA ASN A 407 29.79 -13.30 26.95
C ASN A 407 28.45 -12.89 26.33
N ALA A 408 28.44 -12.66 25.02
CA ALA A 408 27.20 -12.41 24.28
C ALA A 408 26.36 -13.69 24.16
N LEU A 409 25.06 -13.57 24.42
CA LEU A 409 24.09 -14.69 24.39
C LEU A 409 23.19 -14.59 23.17
N THR A 410 22.46 -13.49 23.07
CA THR A 410 21.44 -13.25 22.04
C THR A 410 21.54 -11.80 21.59
N ALA A 411 21.43 -11.56 20.29
CA ALA A 411 21.17 -10.24 19.73
C ALA A 411 19.86 -10.31 18.95
N CYS A 412 18.87 -9.50 19.32
CA CYS A 412 17.64 -9.34 18.56
C CYS A 412 17.64 -7.99 17.86
N TYR A 413 17.31 -7.99 16.56
CA TYR A 413 17.12 -6.80 15.78
C TYR A 413 15.63 -6.58 15.58
N ASN A 414 15.10 -5.54 16.21
CA ASN A 414 13.74 -5.10 15.98
C ASN A 414 13.79 -3.83 15.15
N LYS A 415 13.23 -3.91 13.93
CA LYS A 415 13.06 -2.73 13.10
C LYS A 415 11.97 -1.87 13.73
N ILE A 416 12.34 -0.71 14.26
CA ILE A 416 11.37 0.30 14.64
C ILE A 416 11.30 1.28 13.47
N GLU A 417 10.12 1.44 12.87
CA GLU A 417 10.02 2.34 11.72
C GLU A 417 10.19 3.80 12.15
N ARG A 418 9.68 4.15 13.35
CA ARG A 418 9.76 5.49 13.94
C ARG A 418 9.74 5.44 15.46
N VAL A 419 10.58 6.24 16.10
CA VAL A 419 10.61 6.41 17.55
C VAL A 419 10.08 7.81 17.86
N PHE A 420 8.92 7.88 18.53
CA PHE A 420 8.27 9.13 18.88
C PHE A 420 8.43 9.42 20.38
N PRO A 421 8.64 10.69 20.77
CA PRO A 421 8.57 11.07 22.18
C PRO A 421 7.22 10.70 22.80
N GLY A 422 7.23 10.27 24.06
CA GLY A 422 6.05 9.78 24.80
C GLY A 422 5.50 8.43 24.31
N HIS A 423 6.24 7.69 23.47
CA HIS A 423 5.82 6.38 22.98
C HIS A 423 6.72 5.26 23.50
N LEU A 424 6.09 4.17 23.92
CA LEU A 424 6.76 2.96 24.36
C LEU A 424 6.80 1.97 23.20
N CYS A 425 8.01 1.63 22.77
CA CYS A 425 8.23 0.45 21.94
C CYS A 425 8.45 -0.76 22.84
N THR A 426 7.82 -1.89 22.54
CA THR A 426 8.02 -3.15 23.25
C THR A 426 8.30 -4.29 22.28
N PHE A 427 9.13 -5.24 22.69
CA PHE A 427 9.47 -6.43 21.92
C PHE A 427 9.87 -7.58 22.86
N GLU A 428 9.88 -8.81 22.35
CA GLU A 428 10.29 -9.99 23.12
C GLU A 428 11.72 -10.40 22.75
N VAL A 429 12.48 -10.82 23.75
CA VAL A 429 13.83 -11.39 23.60
C VAL A 429 13.88 -12.72 24.35
N GLU A 430 14.48 -13.73 23.73
CA GLU A 430 14.60 -15.07 24.30
C GLU A 430 16.07 -15.40 24.53
N VAL A 431 16.37 -15.97 25.70
CA VAL A 431 17.71 -16.40 26.09
C VAL A 431 17.65 -17.88 26.43
N GLU A 432 18.47 -18.68 25.77
CA GLU A 432 18.64 -20.08 26.11
C GLU A 432 19.51 -20.22 27.37
N THR A 433 19.11 -21.10 28.29
CA THR A 433 19.73 -21.15 29.62
C THR A 433 21.08 -21.85 29.64
N GLU A 434 21.41 -22.64 28.62
CA GLU A 434 22.69 -23.33 28.48
C GLU A 434 23.86 -22.34 28.33
N ASP A 435 23.58 -21.13 27.83
CA ASP A 435 24.59 -20.10 27.56
C ASP A 435 24.79 -19.12 28.73
N VAL A 436 23.95 -19.17 29.77
CA VAL A 436 23.97 -18.19 30.87
C VAL A 436 25.03 -18.56 31.92
N THR A 437 26.11 -17.77 31.99
CA THR A 437 27.27 -18.03 32.86
C THR A 437 27.30 -17.18 34.14
N SER A 438 26.34 -16.28 34.35
CA SER A 438 26.26 -15.35 35.48
C SER A 438 24.82 -15.23 36.01
N THR A 439 24.68 -14.92 37.30
CA THR A 439 23.38 -14.56 37.93
C THR A 439 22.85 -13.19 37.49
N GLU A 440 23.65 -12.44 36.72
CA GLU A 440 23.29 -11.14 36.16
C GLU A 440 23.32 -11.21 34.63
N LEU A 441 22.26 -10.71 34.01
CA LEU A 441 22.17 -10.49 32.57
C LEU A 441 22.24 -8.99 32.29
N VAL A 442 23.06 -8.58 31.33
CA VAL A 442 23.13 -7.19 30.88
C VAL A 442 22.44 -7.09 29.52
N PHE A 443 21.44 -6.22 29.43
CA PHE A 443 20.72 -5.89 28.22
C PHE A 443 21.25 -4.56 27.70
N ASP A 444 22.00 -4.62 26.60
CA ASP A 444 22.53 -3.46 25.90
C ASP A 444 21.60 -3.12 24.72
N PHE A 445 21.19 -1.87 24.63
CA PHE A 445 20.28 -1.41 23.57
C PHE A 445 20.99 -0.41 22.67
N GLU A 446 21.17 -0.79 21.41
CA GLU A 446 21.78 0.03 20.37
C GLU A 446 20.72 0.45 19.35
N LEU A 447 20.76 1.71 18.94
CA LEU A 447 19.97 2.21 17.81
C LEU A 447 20.85 2.23 16.56
N GLY A 448 20.45 1.51 15.51
CA GLY A 448 21.11 1.53 14.21
C GLY A 448 20.31 2.36 13.22
N PHE A 449 20.91 3.42 12.67
CA PHE A 449 20.31 4.27 11.64
C PHE A 449 20.61 3.74 10.24
N SER A 450 19.70 3.94 9.30
CA SER A 450 19.99 3.69 7.88
C SER A 450 21.08 4.65 7.37
N GLN A 451 21.97 4.17 6.50
CA GLN A 451 23.23 4.84 6.09
C GLN A 451 23.06 6.19 5.35
N TYR A 452 21.85 6.73 5.25
CA TYR A 452 21.52 7.92 4.46
C TYR A 452 21.08 9.14 5.28
N GLU A 453 21.09 9.08 6.62
CA GLU A 453 20.64 10.18 7.47
C GLU A 453 21.72 10.64 8.48
N PRO A 454 21.70 11.92 8.91
CA PRO A 454 22.71 12.44 9.83
C PRO A 454 22.69 11.67 11.15
N MET A 455 23.85 11.44 11.75
CA MET A 455 23.95 10.88 13.10
C MET A 455 23.09 11.72 14.06
N VAL A 456 22.08 11.08 14.65
CA VAL A 456 21.31 11.68 15.76
C VAL A 456 22.29 11.94 16.90
N ASP A 457 22.18 13.12 17.52
CA ASP A 457 23.03 13.54 18.63
C ASP A 457 22.92 12.56 19.82
N ASP A 458 24.05 12.27 20.48
CA ASP A 458 24.16 11.43 21.69
C ASP A 458 23.27 11.95 22.83
N SER A 459 22.81 13.20 22.76
CA SER A 459 21.84 13.80 23.68
C SER A 459 20.46 13.11 23.64
N VAL A 460 20.01 12.63 22.49
CA VAL A 460 18.73 11.91 22.34
C VAL A 460 18.80 10.51 22.97
N TYR A 461 19.97 9.86 22.94
CA TYR A 461 20.20 8.57 23.60
C TYR A 461 19.99 8.61 25.12
N LYS A 462 20.29 9.76 25.75
CA LYS A 462 20.15 9.97 27.20
C LYS A 462 18.71 10.22 27.65
N GLN A 463 17.81 10.54 26.73
CA GLN A 463 16.39 10.76 27.01
C GLN A 463 15.57 9.47 26.89
N MET A 464 16.21 8.33 26.58
CA MET A 464 15.52 7.05 26.48
C MET A 464 15.63 6.27 27.77
N VAL A 465 14.50 5.76 28.24
CA VAL A 465 14.45 4.86 29.39
C VAL A 465 14.17 3.44 28.89
N ARG A 466 14.99 2.49 29.35
CA ARG A 466 14.95 1.09 28.94
C ARG A 466 14.41 0.24 30.06
N TYR A 467 13.62 -0.76 29.67
CA TYR A 467 12.84 -1.55 30.59
C TYR A 467 12.86 -3.01 30.22
N VAL A 468 12.94 -3.88 31.23
CA VAL A 468 12.85 -5.33 31.05
C VAL A 468 11.94 -5.94 32.10
N LYS A 469 11.11 -6.88 31.65
CA LYS A 469 10.30 -7.76 32.49
C LYS A 469 10.65 -9.21 32.16
N GLN A 470 10.97 -10.00 33.19
CA GLN A 470 11.07 -11.46 33.07
C GLN A 470 9.66 -12.05 33.01
N LYS A 471 9.35 -12.87 31.99
CA LYS A 471 8.09 -13.62 31.96
C LYS A 471 8.24 -14.86 32.85
N ASN A 472 7.58 -14.86 34.01
CA ASN A 472 7.44 -16.08 34.81
C ASN A 472 6.41 -16.99 34.13
N PHE A 473 6.84 -18.15 33.65
CA PHE A 473 5.93 -19.19 33.18
C PHE A 473 5.10 -19.71 34.37
N GLN A 474 3.87 -19.23 34.53
CA GLN A 474 2.83 -20.13 35.03
C GLN A 474 2.38 -20.96 33.84
N GLN A 475 2.69 -22.26 33.87
CA GLN A 475 2.09 -23.23 32.95
C GLN A 475 0.58 -23.00 32.93
N MET A 476 0.01 -22.58 31.80
CA MET A 476 -1.37 -22.94 31.51
C MET A 476 -1.38 -24.46 31.44
N GLY A 477 -1.77 -25.08 32.56
CA GLY A 477 -1.90 -26.52 32.65
C GLY A 477 -2.83 -27.01 31.56
N ASP A 478 -2.31 -27.93 30.75
CA ASP A 478 -3.04 -28.80 29.84
C ASP A 478 -4.03 -29.63 30.70
N LYS A 479 -5.18 -29.05 31.06
CA LYS A 479 -6.35 -29.81 31.53
C LYS A 479 -6.99 -30.47 30.30
N ARG A 480 -6.26 -31.41 29.71
CA ARG A 480 -6.88 -32.56 29.06
C ARG A 480 -7.55 -33.38 30.16
N MET A 481 -8.84 -33.12 30.39
CA MET A 481 -9.69 -34.10 31.03
C MET A 481 -9.68 -35.36 30.16
N ARG A 482 -8.96 -36.37 30.63
CA ARG A 482 -9.27 -37.76 30.33
C ARG A 482 -10.57 -38.07 31.05
N ASP A 483 -11.68 -37.96 30.34
CA ASP A 483 -12.89 -38.74 30.64
C ASP A 483 -13.32 -39.40 29.34
N THR A 484 -12.86 -40.64 29.16
CA THR A 484 -13.43 -41.59 28.21
C THR A 484 -14.71 -42.16 28.79
N PRO A 485 -15.86 -42.11 28.08
CA PRO A 485 -16.94 -43.05 28.31
C PRO A 485 -16.89 -44.14 27.23
N THR A 486 -16.74 -45.38 27.68
CA THR A 486 -16.99 -46.61 26.93
C THR A 486 -18.39 -46.64 26.30
N PRO A 487 -18.57 -47.24 25.10
CA PRO A 487 -19.86 -47.38 24.44
C PRO A 487 -20.60 -48.64 24.90
N GLY A 488 -21.90 -48.56 25.17
CA GLY A 488 -22.69 -49.74 25.57
C GLY A 488 -24.19 -49.54 25.80
N GLY A 489 -24.95 -49.22 24.74
CA GLY A 489 -26.36 -49.60 24.48
C GLY A 489 -27.50 -49.23 25.47
N PRO A 490 -28.76 -49.54 25.14
CA PRO A 490 -29.47 -49.32 23.87
C PRO A 490 -30.67 -48.37 24.03
N LEU A 491 -31.18 -47.96 22.87
CA LEU A 491 -32.43 -47.21 22.64
C LEU A 491 -33.64 -47.80 23.39
N THR A 492 -34.40 -46.94 24.05
CA THR A 492 -35.85 -47.06 24.19
C THR A 492 -36.48 -45.68 24.05
N GLN A 493 -37.28 -45.54 22.99
CA GLN A 493 -38.32 -44.53 22.82
C GLN A 493 -39.31 -44.60 24.00
N TYR A 494 -39.93 -43.49 24.38
CA TYR A 494 -41.39 -43.38 24.47
C TYR A 494 -41.80 -41.91 24.77
N TYR A 495 -42.63 -41.40 23.86
CA TYR A 495 -43.49 -40.21 23.85
C TYR A 495 -42.89 -38.80 23.91
#